data_AF-A0A7X7HZB8-F1
#
_entry.id   AF-A0A7X7HZB8-F1
#
_cell.length_a   1.000
_cell.length_b   1.000
_cell.length_c   1.000
_cell.angle_alpha   90.00
_cell.angle_beta   90.00
_cell.angle_gamma   90.00
#
_symmetry.space_group_name_H-M   'P 1'
#
loop_
_entity.id
_entity.type
_entity.pdbx_description
1 polymer ?
#
loop_
_entity_poly.entity_id
_entity_poly.type
_entity_poly.pdbx_seq_one_letter_code
_entity_poly.pdbx_strand_id
1 'polypeptide(L)'
;MESVQCLIITPTRELAIQITDEANKLTKIKIINILAAYGGKDIGSQIRKLKNSIHMIIATPGRLLDHISRDTVDLSKLKTLVIDEADQMLLMGFKKEVEDIIKETPKTRQTLCFSATLDSDVKKLAYKYMKNPISISVQKESVTLDNIKQDVVEEAMHKKGYNCEKLYSDILVCCT
;
A
#
# COMPACT_ATOMS: atom_id res chain seq x y z
N MET A 1 26.85 1.50 -10.73
CA MET A 1 25.51 1.02 -11.10
C MET A 1 24.58 1.36 -9.96
N GLU A 2 23.79 2.42 -10.12
CA GLU A 2 22.69 2.72 -9.20
C GLU A 2 21.68 1.57 -9.27
N SER A 3 21.23 1.10 -8.12
CA SER A 3 20.43 -0.14 -7.96
C SER A 3 19.29 0.14 -6.99
N VAL A 4 18.20 -0.63 -7.09
CA VAL A 4 17.02 -0.45 -6.24
C VAL A 4 17.43 -0.60 -4.77
N GLN A 5 17.21 0.43 -3.97
CA GLN A 5 17.56 0.44 -2.54
C GLN A 5 16.32 0.25 -1.66
N CYS A 6 15.15 0.72 -2.11
CA CYS A 6 13.90 0.66 -1.35
C CYS A 6 12.77 0.08 -2.20
N LEU A 7 11.96 -0.78 -1.60
CA LEU A 7 10.77 -1.37 -2.19
C LEU A 7 9.63 -1.20 -1.19
N ILE A 8 8.52 -0.62 -1.65
CA ILE A 8 7.26 -0.51 -0.92
C ILE A 8 6.23 -1.34 -1.67
N ILE A 9 5.66 -2.34 -1.00
CA ILE A 9 4.53 -3.13 -1.50
C ILE A 9 3.26 -2.72 -0.77
N THR A 10 2.18 -2.53 -1.51
CA THR A 10 0.88 -2.07 -1.01
C THR A 10 -0.25 -2.80 -1.74
N PRO A 11 -1.39 -3.09 -1.09
CA PRO A 11 -2.45 -3.93 -1.65
C PRO A 11 -3.16 -3.35 -2.88
N THR A 12 -3.34 -2.03 -2.93
CA THR A 12 -4.19 -1.39 -3.93
C THR A 12 -3.43 -0.41 -4.81
N ARG A 13 -3.99 -0.15 -6.00
CA ARG A 13 -3.44 0.82 -6.93
C ARG A 13 -3.53 2.23 -6.35
N GLU A 14 -4.63 2.53 -5.68
CA GLU A 14 -4.95 3.82 -5.12
C GLU A 14 -3.94 4.20 -4.04
N LEU A 15 -3.61 3.29 -3.12
CA LEU A 15 -2.54 3.48 -2.13
C LEU A 15 -1.18 3.61 -2.80
N ALA A 16 -0.87 2.79 -3.82
CA ALA A 16 0.40 2.91 -4.54
C ALA A 16 0.57 4.30 -5.19
N ILE A 17 -0.50 4.89 -5.71
CA ILE A 17 -0.51 6.27 -6.23
C ILE A 17 -0.23 7.26 -5.11
N GLN A 18 -0.95 7.18 -3.99
CA GLN A 18 -0.78 8.08 -2.85
C GLN A 18 0.65 8.05 -2.30
N ILE A 19 1.21 6.86 -2.06
CA ILE A 19 2.59 6.68 -1.60
C ILE A 19 3.58 7.24 -2.63
N THR A 20 3.32 7.04 -3.93
CA THR A 20 4.17 7.59 -5.00
C THR A 20 4.17 9.11 -5.00
N ASP A 21 3.00 9.73 -4.84
CA ASP A 21 2.87 11.19 -4.80
C ASP A 21 3.59 11.78 -3.58
N GLU A 22 3.51 11.12 -2.42
CA GLU A 22 4.23 11.52 -1.23
C GLU A 22 5.75 11.33 -1.39
N ALA A 23 6.19 10.19 -1.90
CA ALA A 23 7.60 9.89 -2.16
C ALA A 23 8.20 10.87 -3.18
N ASN A 24 7.43 11.31 -4.18
CA ASN A 24 7.87 12.33 -5.14
C ASN A 24 8.19 13.67 -4.47
N LYS A 25 7.59 14.01 -3.32
CA LYS A 25 7.95 15.24 -2.60
C LYS A 25 9.39 15.18 -2.07
N LEU A 26 9.89 13.98 -1.73
CA LEU A 26 11.28 13.78 -1.29
C LEU A 26 12.28 14.01 -2.42
N THR A 27 11.84 13.86 -3.69
CA THR A 27 12.72 14.08 -4.85
C THR A 27 13.16 15.53 -5.01
N LYS A 28 12.43 16.47 -4.38
CA LYS A 28 12.80 17.89 -4.33
C LYS A 28 14.08 18.13 -3.51
N ILE A 29 14.42 17.21 -2.61
CA ILE A 29 15.57 17.32 -1.69
C ILE A 29 16.77 16.54 -2.24
N LYS A 30 16.51 15.40 -2.87
CA LYS A 30 17.53 14.53 -3.46
C LYS A 30 16.99 13.88 -4.73
N ILE A 31 17.81 13.78 -5.77
CA ILE A 31 17.43 13.06 -7.00
C ILE A 31 17.23 11.59 -6.65
N ILE A 32 15.97 11.16 -6.62
CA ILE A 32 15.56 9.77 -6.37
C ILE A 32 14.63 9.38 -7.51
N ASN A 33 15.01 8.35 -8.27
CA ASN A 33 14.17 7.82 -9.34
C ASN A 33 13.23 6.77 -8.77
N ILE A 34 11.92 7.03 -8.89
CA ILE A 34 10.85 6.17 -8.37
C ILE A 34 10.16 5.47 -9.54
N LEU A 35 10.06 4.15 -9.46
CA LEU A 35 9.18 3.35 -10.32
C LEU A 35 7.89 3.01 -9.57
N ALA A 36 6.75 3.39 -10.13
CA ALA A 36 5.44 3.05 -9.61
C ALA A 36 4.79 1.94 -10.45
N ALA A 37 4.71 0.72 -9.92
CA ALA A 37 4.30 -0.49 -10.63
C ALA A 37 2.94 -1.02 -10.14
N TYR A 38 1.86 -0.60 -10.78
CA TYR A 38 0.49 -1.03 -10.51
C TYR A 38 -0.34 -1.15 -11.80
N GLY A 39 -1.52 -1.78 -11.75
CA GLY A 39 -2.39 -1.97 -12.91
C GLY A 39 -2.96 -0.67 -13.49
N GLY A 40 -3.34 -0.67 -14.79
CA GLY A 40 -4.03 0.44 -15.43
C GLY A 40 -3.17 1.58 -16.00
N LYS A 41 -1.83 1.47 -15.94
CA LYS A 41 -0.90 2.33 -16.71
C LYS A 41 -0.07 1.49 -17.67
N ASP A 42 0.18 2.05 -18.86
CA ASP A 42 1.00 1.40 -19.90
C ASP A 42 2.46 1.24 -19.43
N ILE A 43 2.91 -0.02 -19.40
CA ILE A 43 4.29 -0.43 -19.07
C ILE A 43 5.29 0.30 -19.95
N GLY A 44 4.98 0.52 -21.24
CA GLY A 44 5.90 1.12 -22.20
C GLY A 44 6.28 2.57 -21.87
N SER A 45 5.35 3.34 -21.31
CA SER A 45 5.62 4.71 -20.83
C SER A 45 6.52 4.73 -19.59
N GLN A 46 6.42 3.73 -18.72
CA GLN A 46 7.24 3.60 -17.51
C GLN A 46 8.65 3.15 -17.87
N ILE A 47 8.79 2.12 -18.71
CA ILE A 47 10.08 1.57 -19.18
C ILE A 47 10.95 2.64 -19.85
N ARG A 48 10.36 3.56 -20.62
CA ARG A 48 11.13 4.66 -21.25
C ARG A 48 11.71 5.66 -20.23
N LYS A 49 11.08 5.82 -19.06
CA LYS A 49 11.64 6.58 -17.92
C LYS A 49 12.69 5.77 -17.14
N LEU A 50 12.71 4.44 -17.27
CA LEU A 50 13.68 3.54 -16.63
C LEU A 50 15.07 3.51 -17.28
N LYS A 51 15.32 4.31 -18.33
CA LYS A 51 16.70 4.57 -18.80
C LYS A 51 17.55 5.22 -17.72
N ASN A 52 16.93 5.82 -16.71
CA ASN A 52 17.56 6.29 -15.49
C ASN A 52 17.53 5.17 -14.44
N SER A 53 18.62 5.01 -13.69
CA SER A 53 18.71 3.98 -12.66
C SER A 53 17.66 4.17 -11.55
N ILE A 54 16.90 3.12 -11.28
CA ILE A 54 15.80 3.10 -10.30
C ILE A 54 16.37 3.00 -8.89
N HIS A 55 15.89 3.85 -8.00
CA HIS A 55 16.30 3.88 -6.59
C HIS A 55 15.23 3.30 -5.67
N MET A 56 13.96 3.55 -6.00
CA MET A 56 12.81 3.15 -5.21
C MET A 56 11.72 2.56 -6.10
N ILE A 57 11.10 1.48 -5.66
CA ILE A 57 9.93 0.87 -6.29
C ILE A 57 8.74 0.96 -5.34
N ILE A 58 7.58 1.36 -5.85
CA ILE A 58 6.30 1.35 -5.15
C ILE A 58 5.33 0.54 -6.00
N ALA A 59 4.82 -0.58 -5.49
CA ALA A 59 4.13 -1.53 -6.34
C ALA A 59 3.00 -2.30 -5.65
N THR A 60 2.04 -2.79 -6.46
CA THR A 60 1.14 -3.86 -6.05
C THR A 60 1.79 -5.23 -6.30
N PRO A 61 1.49 -6.27 -5.49
CA PRO A 61 2.22 -7.54 -5.54
C PRO A 61 2.24 -8.20 -6.92
N GLY A 62 1.08 -8.38 -7.55
CA GLY A 62 0.98 -9.01 -8.86
C GLY A 62 1.77 -8.28 -9.94
N ARG A 63 1.69 -6.94 -9.97
CA ARG A 63 2.41 -6.14 -10.98
C ARG A 63 3.92 -6.16 -10.76
N LEU A 64 4.37 -6.21 -9.51
CA LEU A 64 5.79 -6.35 -9.22
C LEU A 64 6.35 -7.70 -9.68
N LEU A 65 5.60 -8.79 -9.48
CA LEU A 65 5.99 -10.11 -9.95
C LEU A 65 6.07 -10.18 -11.48
N ASP A 66 5.19 -9.47 -12.20
CA ASP A 66 5.32 -9.32 -13.66
C ASP A 66 6.66 -8.67 -14.04
N HIS A 67 7.11 -7.67 -13.28
CA HIS A 67 8.37 -6.98 -13.54
C HIS A 67 9.59 -7.86 -13.24
N ILE A 68 9.54 -8.63 -12.16
CA ILE A 68 10.58 -9.57 -11.77
C ILE A 68 10.69 -10.71 -12.79
N SER A 69 9.57 -11.34 -13.16
CA SER A 69 9.55 -12.47 -14.11
C SER A 69 10.02 -12.11 -15.52
N ARG A 70 10.00 -10.82 -15.88
CA ARG A 70 10.49 -10.29 -17.16
C ARG A 70 11.91 -9.72 -17.06
N ASP A 71 12.60 -9.88 -15.93
CA ASP A 71 13.93 -9.34 -15.65
C ASP A 71 14.02 -7.82 -15.87
N THR A 72 12.93 -7.09 -15.63
CA THR A 72 12.88 -5.62 -15.82
C THR A 72 13.28 -4.85 -14.57
N VAL A 73 13.37 -5.53 -13.43
CA VAL A 73 13.81 -4.98 -12.14
C VAL A 73 14.74 -5.97 -11.45
N ASP A 74 15.79 -5.44 -10.81
CA ASP A 74 16.72 -6.23 -10.00
C ASP A 74 16.62 -5.78 -8.54
N LEU A 75 16.23 -6.72 -7.67
CA LEU A 75 16.07 -6.52 -6.23
C LEU A 75 17.25 -7.07 -5.41
N SER A 76 18.29 -7.61 -6.05
CA SER A 76 19.44 -8.27 -5.39
C SER A 76 20.25 -7.35 -4.47
N LYS A 77 20.10 -6.03 -4.59
CA LYS A 77 20.77 -5.01 -3.77
C LYS A 77 19.83 -4.22 -2.88
N LEU A 78 18.60 -4.70 -2.71
CA LEU A 78 17.59 -4.05 -1.88
C LEU A 78 18.04 -3.97 -0.42
N LYS A 79 17.95 -2.76 0.16
CA LYS A 79 18.30 -2.51 1.57
C LYS A 79 17.07 -2.39 2.46
N THR A 80 15.96 -1.92 1.91
CA THR A 80 14.72 -1.68 2.66
C THR A 80 13.52 -2.26 1.92
N LEU A 81 12.73 -3.07 2.63
CA LEU A 81 11.42 -3.54 2.21
C LEU A 81 10.36 -2.97 3.14
N VAL A 82 9.30 -2.39 2.60
CA VAL A 82 8.12 -1.94 3.33
C VAL A 82 6.92 -2.74 2.85
N ILE A 83 6.23 -3.38 3.79
CA ILE A 83 4.98 -4.11 3.61
C ILE A 83 3.89 -3.21 4.19
N ASP A 84 3.12 -2.54 3.33
CA ASP A 84 2.06 -1.62 3.74
C ASP A 84 0.69 -2.30 3.72
N GLU A 85 -0.17 -1.95 4.68
CA GLU A 85 -1.49 -2.60 4.92
C GLU A 85 -1.45 -4.14 4.83
N ALA A 86 -0.58 -4.74 5.66
CA ALA A 86 -0.30 -6.18 5.60
C ALA A 86 -1.53 -7.06 5.87
N ASP A 87 -2.41 -6.66 6.78
CA ASP A 87 -3.70 -7.32 7.02
C ASP A 87 -4.59 -7.31 5.78
N GLN A 88 -4.71 -6.16 5.11
CA GLN A 88 -5.46 -6.07 3.86
C GLN A 88 -4.83 -6.93 2.75
N MET A 89 -3.51 -6.96 2.63
CA MET A 89 -2.83 -7.85 1.66
C MET A 89 -3.16 -9.33 1.90
N LEU A 90 -3.22 -9.77 3.16
CA LEU A 90 -3.58 -11.14 3.49
C LEU A 90 -5.06 -11.42 3.22
N LEU A 91 -5.96 -10.47 3.52
CA LEU A 91 -7.39 -10.57 3.24
C LEU A 91 -7.68 -10.70 1.74
N MET A 92 -6.93 -9.98 0.90
CA MET A 92 -7.05 -10.04 -0.56
C MET A 92 -6.41 -11.29 -1.18
N GLY A 93 -5.80 -12.16 -0.36
CA GLY A 93 -5.17 -13.39 -0.83
C GLY A 93 -3.76 -13.22 -1.39
N PHE A 94 -3.13 -12.04 -1.25
CA PHE A 94 -1.77 -11.78 -1.78
C PHE A 94 -0.63 -12.41 -0.99
N LYS A 95 -0.94 -13.29 -0.03
CA LYS A 95 0.06 -13.93 0.82
C LYS A 95 1.17 -14.58 0.01
N LYS A 96 0.81 -15.36 -1.03
CA LYS A 96 1.79 -16.08 -1.84
C LYS A 96 2.68 -15.12 -2.61
N GLU A 97 2.09 -14.11 -3.22
CA GLU A 97 2.78 -13.10 -4.00
C GLU A 97 3.77 -12.31 -3.14
N VAL A 98 3.37 -11.92 -1.93
CA VAL A 98 4.25 -11.27 -0.95
C VAL A 98 5.42 -12.20 -0.58
N GLU A 99 5.16 -13.47 -0.30
CA GLU A 99 6.22 -14.43 0.01
C GLU A 99 7.19 -14.63 -1.17
N ASP A 100 6.69 -14.64 -2.41
CA ASP A 100 7.49 -14.79 -3.62
C ASP A 100 8.35 -13.54 -3.86
N ILE A 101 7.80 -12.33 -3.72
CA ILE A 101 8.57 -11.07 -3.76
C ILE A 101 9.69 -11.08 -2.71
N ILE A 102 9.40 -11.51 -1.48
CA ILE A 102 10.39 -11.55 -0.40
C ILE A 102 11.56 -12.49 -0.75
N LYS A 103 11.31 -13.62 -1.42
CA LYS A 103 12.37 -14.56 -1.82
C LYS A 103 13.36 -13.94 -2.81
N GLU A 104 12.89 -13.02 -3.63
CA GLU A 104 13.70 -12.29 -4.62
C GLU A 104 14.53 -11.14 -4.01
N THR A 105 14.46 -10.97 -2.68
CA THR A 105 15.17 -9.89 -1.98
C THR A 105 16.21 -10.42 -0.98
N PRO A 106 17.32 -9.69 -0.74
CA PRO A 106 18.36 -10.10 0.20
C PRO A 106 17.84 -10.32 1.61
N LYS A 107 18.33 -11.36 2.29
CA LYS A 107 18.01 -11.63 3.71
C LYS A 107 18.58 -10.57 4.67
N THR A 108 19.59 -9.82 4.24
CA THR A 108 20.29 -8.80 5.05
C THR A 108 19.65 -7.41 4.98
N ARG A 109 18.40 -7.30 4.51
CA ARG A 109 17.66 -6.04 4.40
C ARG A 109 16.94 -5.67 5.70
N GLN A 110 16.61 -4.40 5.85
CA GLN A 110 15.61 -3.94 6.82
C GLN A 110 14.20 -4.18 6.26
N THR A 111 13.30 -4.72 7.07
CA THR A 111 11.89 -4.88 6.71
C THR A 111 11.03 -4.08 7.68
N LEU A 112 10.09 -3.30 7.15
CA LEU A 112 9.04 -2.60 7.90
C LEU A 112 7.70 -3.22 7.50
N CYS A 113 6.82 -3.44 8.48
CA CYS A 113 5.49 -3.99 8.28
C CYS A 113 4.48 -3.06 8.95
N PHE A 114 3.59 -2.47 8.15
CA PHE A 114 2.50 -1.61 8.59
C PHE A 114 1.19 -2.38 8.45
N SER A 115 0.37 -2.33 9.49
CA SER A 115 -0.89 -3.06 9.55
C SER A 115 -1.79 -2.40 10.59
N ALA A 116 -3.08 -2.30 10.31
CA ALA A 116 -4.05 -1.79 11.29
C ALA A 116 -4.32 -2.82 12.40
N THR A 117 -4.23 -4.11 12.03
CA THR A 117 -4.45 -5.23 12.93
C THR A 117 -3.20 -6.12 13.05
N LEU A 118 -3.05 -6.79 14.19
CA LEU A 118 -1.97 -7.75 14.45
C LEU A 118 -2.56 -9.13 14.78
N ASP A 119 -3.35 -9.65 13.86
CA ASP A 119 -3.88 -11.00 13.93
C ASP A 119 -2.75 -12.06 13.85
N SER A 120 -3.13 -13.34 13.93
CA SER A 120 -2.13 -14.41 13.92
C SER A 120 -1.34 -14.48 12.62
N ASP A 121 -1.92 -14.10 11.48
CA ASP A 121 -1.29 -14.29 10.18
C ASP A 121 -0.36 -13.13 9.84
N VAL A 122 -0.73 -11.89 10.18
CA VAL A 122 0.17 -10.73 10.14
C VAL A 122 1.36 -10.97 11.07
N LYS A 123 1.13 -11.47 12.30
CA LYS A 123 2.22 -11.82 13.23
C LYS A 123 3.16 -12.87 12.65
N LYS A 124 2.63 -13.95 12.07
CA LYS A 124 3.45 -14.98 11.42
C LYS A 124 4.28 -14.40 10.27
N LEU A 125 3.69 -13.55 9.43
CA LEU A 125 4.38 -12.88 8.34
C LEU A 125 5.55 -12.03 8.88
N ALA A 126 5.28 -11.18 9.88
CA ALA A 126 6.28 -10.33 10.51
C ALA A 126 7.43 -11.13 11.13
N TYR A 127 7.13 -12.11 11.99
CA TYR A 127 8.16 -12.92 12.66
C TYR A 127 8.98 -13.78 11.69
N LYS A 128 8.39 -14.21 10.57
CA LYS A 128 9.09 -15.02 9.57
C LYS A 128 10.07 -14.21 8.73
N TYR A 129 9.75 -12.94 8.43
CA TYR A 129 10.46 -12.15 7.43
C TYR A 129 11.15 -10.88 7.96
N MET A 130 10.99 -10.56 9.25
CA MET A 130 11.69 -9.47 9.92
C MET A 130 12.74 -10.03 10.90
N LYS A 131 13.84 -9.30 11.09
CA LYS A 131 14.90 -9.66 12.05
C LYS A 131 14.72 -8.84 13.33
N ASN A 132 14.39 -9.51 14.44
CA ASN A 132 14.16 -8.89 15.76
C ASN A 132 13.24 -7.65 15.70
N PRO A 133 11.98 -7.81 15.26
CA PRO A 133 11.08 -6.68 15.07
C PRO A 133 10.74 -5.98 16.40
N ILE A 134 10.78 -4.64 16.40
CA ILE A 134 10.23 -3.82 17.47
C ILE A 134 8.79 -3.49 17.07
N SER A 135 7.84 -3.82 17.95
CA SER A 135 6.43 -3.46 17.74
C SER A 135 6.17 -2.05 18.28
N ILE A 136 5.65 -1.19 17.42
CA ILE A 136 5.19 0.15 17.77
C ILE A 136 3.69 0.17 17.52
N SER A 137 2.90 0.49 18.54
CA SER A 137 1.45 0.62 18.43
C SER A 137 1.07 2.03 18.87
N VAL A 138 0.28 2.70 18.03
CA VAL A 138 -0.31 4.00 18.35
C VAL A 138 -1.75 3.73 18.75
N GLN A 139 -2.11 4.03 20.00
CA GLN A 139 -3.51 3.99 20.40
C GLN A 139 -4.24 5.15 19.72
N LYS A 140 -5.33 4.85 19.03
CA LYS A 140 -6.25 5.89 18.59
C LYS A 140 -6.80 6.55 19.86
N GLU A 141 -6.72 7.87 19.96
CA GLU A 141 -7.61 8.59 20.87
C GLU A 141 -9.02 8.13 20.50
N SER A 142 -9.72 7.51 21.44
CA SER A 142 -11.10 7.11 21.23
C SER A 142 -11.86 8.39 20.89
N VAL A 143 -12.18 8.60 19.61
CA VAL A 143 -13.30 9.47 19.25
C VAL A 143 -14.51 8.70 19.75
N THR A 144 -14.88 8.94 21.00
CA THR A 144 -16.13 8.46 21.55
C THR A 144 -17.21 8.94 20.59
N LEU A 145 -17.90 7.97 19.96
CA LEU A 145 -19.04 8.22 19.07
C LEU A 145 -20.22 8.88 19.83
N ASP A 146 -20.06 9.15 21.12
CA ASP A 146 -21.03 9.83 22.00
C ASP A 146 -21.58 11.14 21.41
N ASN A 147 -20.83 11.81 20.52
CA ASN A 147 -21.25 13.06 19.88
C ASN A 147 -21.86 12.89 18.48
N ILE A 148 -21.96 11.67 17.94
CA ILE A 148 -22.57 11.42 16.62
C ILE A 148 -23.98 10.86 16.82
N LYS A 149 -24.98 11.70 16.53
CA LYS A 149 -26.38 11.28 16.49
C LYS A 149 -26.64 10.53 15.18
N GLN A 150 -26.84 9.22 15.26
CA GLN A 150 -27.19 8.38 14.12
C GLN A 150 -28.68 8.05 14.19
N ASP A 151 -29.44 8.49 13.20
CA ASP A 151 -30.86 8.16 13.05
C ASP A 151 -31.02 7.21 11.84
N VAL A 152 -31.78 6.13 12.02
CA VAL A 152 -32.14 5.19 10.95
C VAL A 152 -33.59 5.45 10.56
N VAL A 153 -33.84 5.66 9.26
CA VAL A 153 -35.19 5.72 8.71
C VAL A 153 -35.41 4.47 7.86
N GLU A 154 -36.30 3.60 8.31
CA GLU A 154 -36.76 2.47 7.52
C GLU A 154 -37.90 2.93 6.59
N GLU A 155 -37.73 2.73 5.27
CA GLU A 155 -38.78 3.01 4.29
C GLU A 155 -39.16 1.73 3.55
N ALA A 156 -40.47 1.47 3.45
CA ALA A 156 -40.99 0.35 2.67
C ALA A 156 -40.80 0.63 1.18
N MET A 157 -40.09 -0.26 0.47
CA MET A 157 -39.77 -0.13 -0.95
C MET A 157 -41.02 -0.15 -1.83
N HIS A 158 -41.75 0.96 -1.99
CA HIS A 158 -42.75 1.09 -3.05
C HIS A 158 -43.14 2.56 -3.31
N LYS A 159 -42.25 3.34 -3.95
CA LYS A 159 -42.58 4.30 -5.03
C LYS A 159 -41.33 5.05 -5.53
N LYS A 160 -41.13 5.02 -6.85
CA LYS A 160 -40.12 5.80 -7.58
C LYS A 160 -40.52 7.29 -7.59
N GLY A 161 -39.59 8.17 -7.18
CA GLY A 161 -39.66 9.61 -7.43
C GLY A 161 -39.00 10.43 -6.33
N TYR A 162 -37.68 10.67 -6.43
CA TYR A 162 -36.98 11.55 -5.49
C TYR A 162 -37.19 13.02 -5.88
N ASN A 163 -37.65 13.82 -4.92
CA ASN A 163 -37.42 15.27 -4.89
C ASN A 163 -36.58 15.57 -3.65
N CYS A 164 -35.26 15.60 -3.81
CA CYS A 164 -34.33 15.92 -2.73
C CYS A 164 -34.21 17.45 -2.60
N GLU A 165 -35.23 18.10 -2.06
CA GLU A 165 -35.11 19.47 -1.56
C GLU A 165 -35.27 19.47 -0.04
N LYS A 166 -34.22 20.00 0.62
CA LYS A 166 -34.03 20.22 2.06
C LYS A 166 -33.52 19.04 2.88
N LEU A 167 -32.19 18.96 2.97
CA LEU A 167 -31.48 18.81 4.25
C LEU A 167 -30.26 19.75 4.19
N TYR A 168 -30.28 20.80 5.01
CA TYR A 168 -29.19 21.75 5.18
C TYR A 168 -28.13 21.15 6.13
N SER A 169 -26.87 21.54 5.86
CA SER A 169 -25.65 21.48 6.68
C SER A 169 -25.02 20.11 7.01
N ASP A 170 -23.78 19.99 6.52
CA ASP A 170 -22.61 19.23 6.98
C ASP A 170 -22.70 17.72 7.16
N ILE A 171 -22.10 16.97 6.21
CA ILE A 171 -21.78 15.54 6.36
C ILE A 171 -20.31 15.29 5.98
N LEU A 172 -19.58 14.83 7.01
CA LEU A 172 -18.25 14.25 6.95
C LEU A 172 -18.34 12.84 6.34
N VAL A 173 -17.57 12.58 5.29
CA VAL A 173 -17.45 11.27 4.66
C VAL A 173 -16.65 10.34 5.59
N CYS A 174 -17.27 9.25 6.04
CA CYS A 174 -16.58 8.19 6.77
C CYS A 174 -16.26 7.03 5.82
N CYS A 175 -14.96 6.81 5.57
CA CYS A 175 -14.45 5.52 5.11
C CYS A 175 -14.49 4.55 6.29
N THR A 176 -14.93 3.32 6.03
CA THR A 176 -14.85 2.18 6.94
C THR A 176 -13.42 1.86 7.34
#